data_AF-A0A9R1W206-F1
#
_entry.id   AF-A0A9R1W206-F1
#
_cell.length_a   1.000
_cell.length_b   1.000
_cell.length_c   1.000
_cell.angle_alpha   90.00
_cell.angle_beta   90.00
_cell.angle_gamma   90.00
#
_symmetry.space_group_name_H-M   'P 1'
#
loop_
_entity.id
_entity.type
_entity.pdbx_description
1 polymer ?
#
loop_
_entity_poly.entity_id
_entity_poly.type
_entity_poly.pdbx_seq_one_letter_code
_entity_poly.pdbx_strand_id
1 'polypeptide(L)'
;MANNTQQVPRVLVNRVSEQAVFPCGGIISSAKTITLQGWNRTLVPTDLRFIIPAGVCLHIAIIPDLSQQSLSVNQGYMCGPCSDALVWVDMYNRSGSPFKLKAGDHIAWLDVLHNKITPKLIDVTPLFNNQPTSYN
;
A
#
# COMPACT_ATOMS: atom_id res chain seq x y z
N MET A 1 30.91 -10.91 -20.99
CA MET A 1 30.41 -9.85 -20.10
C MET A 1 29.14 -9.30 -20.70
N ALA A 2 27.98 -9.84 -20.31
CA ALA A 2 26.69 -9.33 -20.78
C ALA A 2 26.29 -8.18 -19.83
N ASN A 3 26.17 -6.97 -20.39
CA ASN A 3 25.58 -5.83 -19.69
C ASN A 3 24.12 -6.14 -19.40
N ASN A 4 23.89 -6.79 -18.27
CA ASN A 4 22.56 -6.99 -17.72
C ASN A 4 22.19 -5.67 -17.03
N THR A 5 21.87 -4.64 -17.82
CA THR A 5 21.16 -3.47 -17.30
C THR A 5 19.86 -4.01 -16.70
N GLN A 6 19.85 -4.20 -15.38
CA GLN A 6 18.65 -4.57 -14.63
C GLN A 6 17.56 -3.59 -15.03
N GLN A 7 16.61 -4.09 -15.82
CA GLN A 7 15.46 -3.30 -16.24
C GLN A 7 14.70 -2.94 -14.97
N VAL A 8 14.74 -1.66 -14.59
CA VAL A 8 14.03 -1.17 -13.41
C VAL A 8 12.55 -1.52 -13.59
N PRO A 9 11.94 -2.31 -12.69
CA PRO A 9 10.56 -2.70 -12.83
C PRO A 9 9.66 -1.46 -12.79
N ARG A 10 8.73 -1.36 -13.74
CA ARG A 10 7.86 -0.19 -13.91
C ARG A 10 6.47 -0.48 -13.35
N VAL A 11 5.99 0.39 -12.46
CA VAL A 11 4.58 0.41 -12.07
C VAL A 11 3.83 1.31 -13.04
N LEU A 12 2.74 0.81 -13.62
CA LEU A 12 1.88 1.60 -14.51
C LEU A 12 0.71 2.16 -13.70
N VAL A 13 0.41 3.44 -13.88
CA VAL A 13 -0.67 4.12 -13.16
C VAL A 13 -1.65 4.71 -14.17
N ASN A 14 -2.93 4.36 -14.04
CA ASN A 14 -4.02 4.87 -14.86
C ASN A 14 -4.95 5.73 -14.00
N ARG A 15 -5.35 6.91 -14.52
CA ARG A 15 -6.36 7.78 -13.90
C ARG A 15 -7.72 7.43 -14.47
N VAL A 16 -8.68 7.07 -13.62
CA VAL A 16 -10.02 6.66 -14.08
C VAL A 16 -11.09 7.75 -13.92
N SER A 17 -10.71 8.93 -13.40
CA SER A 17 -11.57 10.11 -13.35
C SER A 17 -10.75 11.39 -13.59
N GLU A 18 -11.44 12.50 -13.84
CA GLU A 18 -10.82 13.82 -14.01
C GLU A 18 -10.25 14.37 -12.69
N GLN A 19 -10.79 13.91 -11.55
CA GLN A 19 -10.36 14.33 -10.22
C GLN A 19 -9.15 13.53 -9.72
N ALA A 20 -8.78 12.45 -10.39
CA ALA A 20 -7.60 11.66 -10.06
C ALA A 20 -6.31 12.45 -10.29
N VAL A 21 -5.48 12.55 -9.26
CA VAL A 21 -4.17 13.23 -9.31
C VAL A 21 -3.08 12.19 -9.53
N PHE A 22 -2.25 12.38 -10.55
CA PHE A 22 -1.11 11.48 -10.79
C PHE A 22 -0.09 11.63 -9.65
N PRO A 23 0.43 10.53 -9.07
CA PRO A 23 1.25 10.58 -7.85
C PRO A 23 2.71 10.98 -8.13
N CYS A 24 2.93 12.21 -8.59
CA CYS A 24 4.26 12.78 -8.76
C CYS A 24 5.01 12.78 -7.43
N GLY A 25 6.24 12.24 -7.41
CA GLY A 25 7.03 12.13 -6.18
C GLY A 25 6.45 11.16 -5.14
N GLY A 26 5.51 10.29 -5.54
CA GLY A 26 4.90 9.29 -4.66
C GLY A 26 3.76 9.82 -3.78
N ILE A 27 3.30 11.07 -3.96
CA ILE A 27 2.20 11.61 -3.15
C ILE A 27 0.85 11.16 -3.70
N ILE A 28 0.02 10.54 -2.87
CA ILE A 28 -1.35 10.15 -3.21
C ILE A 28 -2.33 11.23 -2.72
N SER A 29 -3.28 11.60 -3.57
CA SER A 29 -4.33 12.57 -3.27
C SER A 29 -5.71 11.93 -3.25
N SER A 30 -6.64 12.54 -2.51
CA SER A 30 -8.06 12.16 -2.57
C SER A 30 -8.67 12.62 -3.89
N ALA A 31 -9.46 11.77 -4.55
CA ALA A 31 -10.26 12.15 -5.71
C ALA A 31 -11.62 12.75 -5.32
N LYS A 32 -12.03 12.66 -4.05
CA LYS A 32 -13.35 13.12 -3.60
C LYS A 32 -13.31 13.89 -2.28
N THR A 33 -14.24 14.83 -2.14
CA THR A 33 -14.56 15.42 -0.84
C THR A 33 -15.25 14.38 0.02
N ILE A 34 -14.69 14.07 1.19
CA ILE A 34 -15.19 13.04 2.09
C ILE A 34 -14.94 13.44 3.55
N THR A 35 -15.82 13.00 4.45
CA THR A 35 -15.66 13.21 5.89
C THR A 35 -15.27 11.89 6.57
N LEU A 36 -14.10 11.88 7.20
CA LEU A 36 -13.64 10.78 8.04
C LEU A 36 -14.30 10.90 9.42
N GLN A 37 -15.23 10.01 9.73
CA GLN A 37 -15.92 10.02 11.03
C GLN A 37 -14.94 9.64 12.15
N GLY A 38 -15.09 10.26 13.32
CA GLY A 38 -14.27 9.94 14.49
C GLY A 38 -14.37 8.47 14.89
N TRP A 39 -13.27 7.91 15.35
CA TRP A 39 -13.10 6.49 15.71
C TRP A 39 -13.47 5.49 14.61
N ASN A 40 -13.53 5.91 13.35
CA ASN A 40 -13.98 5.08 12.24
C ASN A 40 -12.93 4.94 11.14
N ARG A 41 -13.04 3.85 10.38
CA ARG A 41 -12.30 3.62 9.14
C ARG A 41 -13.07 4.16 7.95
N THR A 42 -12.35 4.64 6.94
CA THR A 42 -12.94 5.13 5.71
C THR A 42 -11.99 4.85 4.55
N LEU A 43 -12.52 4.23 3.50
CA LEU A 43 -11.81 4.06 2.25
C LEU A 43 -11.89 5.36 1.45
N VAL A 44 -10.77 6.07 1.34
CA VAL A 44 -10.69 7.32 0.59
C VAL A 44 -10.33 7.01 -0.87
N PRO A 45 -11.20 7.39 -1.84
CA PRO A 45 -10.95 7.13 -3.26
C PRO A 45 -9.78 7.96 -3.77
N THR A 46 -8.91 7.33 -4.56
CA THR A 46 -7.86 8.02 -5.31
C THR A 46 -8.19 8.13 -6.81
N ASP A 47 -9.14 7.33 -7.28
CA ASP A 47 -9.45 7.12 -8.70
C ASP A 47 -8.20 6.78 -9.55
N LEU A 48 -7.23 6.10 -8.94
CA LEU A 48 -6.05 5.56 -9.59
C LEU A 48 -6.13 4.03 -9.68
N ARG A 49 -5.71 3.49 -10.83
CA ARG A 49 -5.50 2.07 -11.05
C ARG A 49 -4.02 1.77 -11.22
N PHE A 50 -3.53 0.74 -10.56
CA PHE A 50 -2.12 0.37 -10.56
C PHE A 50 -1.92 -1.00 -11.21
N ILE A 51 -0.90 -1.10 -12.06
CA ILE A 51 -0.35 -2.34 -12.57
C ILE A 51 1.04 -2.50 -11.96
N ILE A 52 1.20 -3.51 -11.10
CA ILE A 52 2.41 -3.72 -10.31
C ILE A 52 3.08 -5.01 -10.82
N PRO A 53 4.32 -4.95 -11.34
CA PRO A 53 5.03 -6.14 -11.79
C PRO A 53 5.45 -7.03 -10.62
N ALA A 54 5.72 -8.31 -10.90
CA ALA A 54 6.26 -9.24 -9.91
C ALA A 54 7.57 -8.71 -9.29
N GLY A 55 7.76 -8.93 -7.99
CA GLY A 55 8.96 -8.49 -7.26
C GLY A 55 8.96 -7.02 -6.84
N VAL A 56 7.90 -6.26 -7.14
CA VAL A 56 7.68 -4.92 -6.60
C VAL A 56 6.59 -4.96 -5.54
N CYS A 57 6.88 -4.35 -4.39
CA CYS A 57 5.87 -4.01 -3.40
C CYS A 57 5.85 -2.50 -3.18
N LEU A 58 4.66 -1.96 -3.08
CA LEU A 58 4.40 -0.58 -2.73
C LEU A 58 3.81 -0.53 -1.33
N HIS A 59 4.12 0.53 -0.60
CA HIS A 59 3.57 0.78 0.72
C HIS A 59 2.95 2.18 0.77
N ILE A 60 1.65 2.24 1.05
CA ILE A 60 0.91 3.48 1.28
C ILE A 60 1.09 3.87 2.74
N ALA A 61 1.86 4.93 2.99
CA ALA A 61 2.14 5.48 4.30
C ALA A 61 1.35 6.78 4.55
N ILE A 62 1.05 7.08 5.81
CA ILE A 62 0.43 8.36 6.19
C ILE A 62 1.44 9.51 6.04
N ILE A 63 0.99 10.68 5.56
CA ILE A 63 1.83 11.87 5.56
C ILE A 63 1.93 12.48 6.97
N PRO A 64 3.08 13.09 7.33
CA PRO A 64 3.30 13.60 8.69
C PRO A 64 2.20 14.55 9.20
N ASP A 65 1.74 15.48 8.37
CA ASP A 65 0.74 16.50 8.73
C ASP A 65 -0.62 15.90 9.12
N LEU A 66 -0.99 14.78 8.49
CA LEU A 66 -2.23 14.07 8.82
C LEU A 66 -2.04 13.16 10.03
N SER A 67 -0.85 12.60 10.22
CA SER A 67 -0.54 11.82 11.43
C SER A 67 -0.63 12.67 12.69
N GLN A 68 -0.23 13.94 12.64
CA GLN A 68 -0.37 14.89 13.75
C GLN A 68 -1.84 15.19 14.09
N GLN A 69 -2.75 14.96 13.15
CA GLN A 69 -4.20 15.15 13.31
C GLN A 69 -4.90 13.84 13.71
N SER A 70 -4.17 12.91 14.31
CA SER A 70 -4.69 11.61 14.77
C SER A 70 -5.29 10.76 13.64
N LEU A 71 -4.84 10.96 12.40
CA LEU A 71 -5.17 10.08 11.28
C LEU A 71 -4.07 9.04 11.08
N SER A 72 -4.44 7.86 10.60
CA SER A 72 -3.48 6.84 10.19
C SER A 72 -3.95 6.12 8.94
N VAL A 73 -3.01 5.69 8.10
CA VAL A 73 -3.31 4.73 7.01
C VAL A 73 -3.23 3.31 7.58
N ASN A 74 -4.25 2.51 7.30
CA ASN A 74 -4.27 1.08 7.54
C ASN A 74 -3.96 0.34 6.22
N GLN A 75 -3.43 -0.89 6.33
CA GLN A 75 -3.30 -1.83 5.20
C GLN A 75 -2.67 -1.22 3.93
N GLY A 76 -1.45 -0.68 4.04
CA GLY A 76 -0.80 0.05 2.94
C GLY A 76 -0.08 -0.79 1.89
N TYR A 77 0.05 -2.11 2.04
CA TYR A 77 0.91 -2.91 1.15
C TYR A 77 0.19 -3.41 -0.10
N MET A 78 0.76 -3.11 -1.27
CA MET A 78 0.33 -3.65 -2.56
C MET A 78 1.54 -4.31 -3.24
N CYS A 79 1.52 -5.63 -3.37
CA CYS A 79 2.62 -6.39 -3.98
C CYS A 79 2.17 -7.00 -5.31
N GLY A 80 3.05 -6.94 -6.32
CA GLY A 80 2.80 -7.58 -7.61
C GLY A 80 3.11 -9.08 -7.64
N PRO A 81 2.65 -9.81 -8.66
CA PRO A 81 1.99 -9.27 -9.85
C PRO A 81 0.54 -8.87 -9.59
N CYS A 82 0.19 -7.64 -9.97
CA CYS A 82 -1.17 -7.12 -9.93
C CYS A 82 -1.47 -6.46 -11.28
N SER A 83 -2.49 -6.96 -11.98
CA SER A 83 -2.76 -6.58 -13.36
C SER A 83 -3.60 -5.32 -13.51
N ASP A 84 -4.45 -4.98 -12.54
CA ASP A 84 -5.31 -3.79 -12.56
C ASP A 84 -6.06 -3.57 -11.22
N ALA A 85 -5.38 -3.04 -10.19
CA ALA A 85 -6.00 -2.75 -8.90
C ALA A 85 -6.41 -1.27 -8.77
N LEU A 86 -7.69 -1.04 -8.45
CA LEU A 86 -8.17 0.27 -8.03
C LEU A 86 -7.65 0.58 -6.61
N VAL A 87 -6.96 1.72 -6.47
CA VAL A 87 -6.29 2.10 -5.22
C VAL A 87 -7.21 2.97 -4.36
N TRP A 88 -7.39 2.54 -3.12
CA TRP A 88 -8.05 3.28 -2.06
C TRP A 88 -7.06 3.46 -0.91
N VAL A 89 -7.16 4.57 -0.19
CA VAL A 89 -6.41 4.75 1.06
C VAL A 89 -7.36 4.44 2.22
N ASP A 90 -7.14 3.33 2.92
CA ASP A 90 -7.88 2.98 4.15
C ASP A 90 -7.36 3.88 5.27
N MET A 91 -8.12 4.93 5.59
CA MET A 91 -7.77 5.86 6.66
C MET A 91 -8.58 5.56 7.91
N TYR A 92 -7.92 5.59 9.06
CA TYR A 92 -8.56 5.57 10.37
C TYR A 92 -8.39 6.90 11.07
N ASN A 93 -9.52 7.46 11.50
CA ASN A 93 -9.54 8.65 12.35
C ASN A 93 -9.55 8.21 13.82
N ARG A 94 -8.42 8.42 14.51
CA ARG A 94 -8.24 8.11 15.94
C ARG A 94 -8.69 9.24 16.86
N SER A 95 -9.29 10.30 16.31
CA SER A 95 -9.91 11.35 17.10
C SER A 95 -11.40 11.07 17.32
N GLY A 96 -11.99 11.73 18.32
CA GLY A 96 -13.43 11.75 18.53
C GLY A 96 -14.20 12.74 17.65
N SER A 97 -13.53 13.44 16.73
CA SER A 97 -14.12 14.51 15.92
C SER A 97 -14.04 14.17 14.43
N PRO A 98 -15.01 14.60 13.61
CA PRO A 98 -14.95 14.38 12.17
C PRO A 98 -13.82 15.20 11.53
N PHE A 99 -13.19 14.64 10.51
CA PHE A 99 -12.17 15.32 9.71
C PHE A 99 -12.61 15.40 8.24
N LYS A 100 -12.60 16.58 7.65
CA LYS A 100 -13.07 16.79 6.26
C LYS A 100 -11.88 16.87 5.31
N LEU A 101 -11.85 15.94 4.36
CA LEU A 101 -10.97 15.97 3.19
C LEU A 101 -11.71 16.58 2.00
N LYS A 102 -10.98 17.33 1.18
CA LYS A 102 -11.42 17.81 -0.13
C LYS A 102 -10.79 16.96 -1.23
N ALA A 103 -11.42 16.96 -2.40
CA ALA A 103 -10.75 16.45 -3.60
C ALA A 103 -9.45 17.24 -3.87
N GLY A 104 -8.38 16.54 -4.18
CA GLY A 104 -7.03 17.08 -4.37
C GLY A 104 -6.17 17.13 -3.11
N ASP A 105 -6.72 16.94 -1.90
CA ASP A 105 -5.91 16.92 -0.68
C ASP A 105 -4.91 15.75 -0.71
N HIS A 106 -3.66 16.02 -0.33
CA HIS A 106 -2.64 14.99 -0.16
C HIS A 106 -2.97 14.14 1.07
N ILE A 107 -3.08 12.82 0.90
CA ILE A 107 -3.57 11.91 1.95
C ILE A 107 -2.57 10.83 2.34
N ALA A 108 -1.63 10.50 1.47
CA ALA A 108 -0.63 9.46 1.74
C ALA A 108 0.64 9.63 0.88
N TRP A 109 1.69 8.93 1.27
CA TRP A 109 2.89 8.69 0.46
C TRP A 109 2.93 7.24 -0.02
N LEU A 110 3.51 7.05 -1.20
CA LEU A 110 3.77 5.77 -1.81
C LEU A 110 5.27 5.49 -1.72
N ASP A 111 5.64 4.64 -0.77
CA ASP A 111 6.99 4.14 -0.64
C ASP A 111 7.16 2.93 -1.57
N VAL A 112 8.23 2.94 -2.37
CA VAL A 112 8.60 1.81 -3.21
C VAL A 112 9.58 0.93 -2.45
N LEU A 113 9.19 -0.32 -2.19
CA LEU A 113 10.05 -1.31 -1.55
C LEU A 113 10.66 -2.20 -2.62
N HIS A 114 11.86 -1.82 -3.05
CA HIS A 114 12.68 -2.62 -3.97
C HIS A 114 13.20 -3.89 -3.28
N ASN A 115 13.37 -4.97 -4.05
CA ASN A 115 14.00 -6.24 -3.62
C ASN A 115 13.24 -7.06 -2.57
N LYS A 116 11.91 -6.98 -2.54
CA LYS A 116 11.11 -7.95 -1.79
C LYS A 116 11.18 -9.29 -2.51
N ILE A 117 12.04 -10.19 -2.02
CA ILE A 117 12.07 -11.59 -2.45
C ILE A 117 10.92 -12.29 -1.75
N THR A 118 10.04 -12.95 -2.51
CA THR A 118 9.07 -13.89 -1.96
C THR A 118 9.73 -15.26 -1.89
N PRO A 119 10.24 -15.71 -0.73
CA PRO A 119 10.89 -17.02 -0.63
C PRO A 119 9.85 -18.12 -0.80
N LYS A 120 10.27 -19.27 -1.34
CA LYS A 120 9.50 -20.50 -1.23
C LYS A 120 9.54 -20.95 0.23
N LEU A 121 8.39 -21.06 0.87
CA LEU A 121 8.29 -21.65 2.20
C LEU A 121 8.37 -23.17 2.07
N ILE A 122 9.18 -23.81 2.92
CA ILE A 122 9.29 -25.27 3.00
C ILE A 122 8.73 -25.67 4.36
N ASP A 123 7.73 -26.54 4.37
CA ASP A 123 7.21 -27.11 5.62
C ASP A 123 8.23 -28.12 6.17
N VAL A 124 8.75 -27.82 7.35
CA VAL A 124 9.73 -28.65 8.06
C VAL A 124 9.09 -29.47 9.18
N THR A 125 7.78 -29.40 9.39
CA THR A 125 7.04 -30.22 10.37
C THR A 125 7.37 -31.73 10.27
N PRO A 126 7.51 -32.32 9.06
CA PRO A 126 7.90 -33.73 8.93
C PRO A 126 9.31 -34.07 9.44
N LEU A 127 10.22 -33.09 9.57
CA LEU A 127 11.57 -33.29 10.09
C LEU A 127 11.60 -33.43 11.63
N PHE A 128 10.57 -32.91 12.30
CA PHE A 128 10.48 -32.92 13.77
C PHE A 128 9.51 -33.98 14.31
N ASN A 129 8.54 -34.42 13.51
CA ASN A 129 7.62 -35.50 13.89
C ASN A 129 8.26 -36.91 13.87
N ASN A 130 9.51 -37.03 13.39
CA ASN A 130 10.27 -38.28 13.35
C ASN A 130 11.43 -38.31 14.36
N GLN A 131 11.52 -37.37 15.31
CA GLN A 131 12.46 -37.53 16.41
C GLN A 131 11.88 -38.54 17.41
N PRO A 132 12.54 -39.68 17.68
CA PRO A 132 12.11 -40.56 18.75
C PRO A 132 12.21 -39.79 20.07
N THR A 133 11.08 -39.67 20.77
CA THR A 133 11.06 -39.26 22.18
C THR A 133 11.68 -40.38 23.01
N SER A 134 13.01 -40.49 23.03
CA SER A 134 13.70 -41.29 24.04
C SER A 134 13.85 -40.45 25.30
N TYR A 135 12.82 -40.48 26.15
CA TYR A 135 13.00 -40.25 27.58
C TYR A 135 13.28 -41.61 28.22
N ASN A 136 14.52 -41.81 28.67
CA ASN A 136 14.85 -42.76 29.73
C ASN A 136 14.83 -42.00 31.06
#